data_AF-A0A815X181-F1
#
_entry.id   AF-A0A815X181-F1
#
_cell.length_a   1.000
_cell.length_b   1.000
_cell.length_c   1.000
_cell.angle_alpha   90.00
_cell.angle_beta   90.00
_cell.angle_gamma   90.00
#
_symmetry.space_group_name_H-M   'P 1'
#
loop_
_entity.id
_entity.type
_entity.pdbx_description
1 polymer ?
#
loop_
_entity_poly.entity_id
_entity_poly.type
_entity_poly.pdbx_seq_one_letter_code
_entity_poly.pdbx_strand_id
1 'polypeptide(L)'
;MLVQTGQDMVTAEQQIPIATDARKLIETLDMKALQESRLVTKAEKPVEDILATIIMICAKRQLANLDRFIEEIQLFDKINLTEEHIKLISGIIDNVQLENSSLNQTSYYNAILTLYKWVKRVLQYHTVLLKKVRPIHQKYKEIEEDILEQDQKIILLDNKSQILSRELERISKIFETSVEHQLTLNGTNQIYYEWLSNGVLPLEMKNYTIIIKSIEYSPLLIDLFGQYNHWMEKYYKLQKIDLDDQTSKDQNLMKNLIELTFPIHSPLVTKLLDELFQQISSKTSLKLNEYQFEIP
;
A
#
# COMPACT_ATOMS: atom_id res chain seq x y z
N MET A 1 18.46 -5.09 3.73
CA MET A 1 19.62 -4.28 4.19
C MET A 1 19.22 -3.06 5.02
N LEU A 2 18.24 -2.23 4.63
CA LEU A 2 17.79 -1.06 5.42
C LEU A 2 17.03 -1.42 6.73
N VAL A 3 16.47 -2.62 6.79
CA VAL A 3 15.69 -3.11 7.94
C VAL A 3 16.60 -3.61 9.07
N GLN A 4 17.77 -4.15 8.73
CA GLN A 4 18.78 -4.64 9.71
C GLN A 4 19.40 -3.50 10.54
N THR A 5 19.54 -2.30 9.98
CA THR A 5 20.17 -1.15 10.65
C THR A 5 19.27 -0.47 11.68
N GLY A 6 17.94 -0.63 11.58
CA GLY A 6 17.01 -0.18 12.62
C GLY A 6 16.96 -1.12 13.84
N GLN A 7 17.35 -2.38 13.62
CA GLN A 7 17.30 -3.50 14.56
C GLN A 7 18.25 -3.33 15.76
N ASP A 8 19.37 -2.62 15.55
CA ASP A 8 20.39 -2.37 16.58
C ASP A 8 20.24 -1.00 17.28
N MET A 9 19.50 -0.04 16.71
CA MET A 9 19.50 1.33 17.25
C MET A 9 18.54 1.52 18.42
N VAL A 10 17.29 1.06 18.33
CA VAL A 10 16.25 1.43 19.32
C VAL A 10 16.28 0.57 20.57
N THR A 11 16.64 -0.71 20.44
CA THR A 11 16.72 -1.67 21.55
C THR A 11 18.03 -1.56 22.32
N ALA A 12 19.10 -1.14 21.65
CA ALA A 12 20.42 -1.03 22.25
C ALA A 12 20.65 0.32 22.95
N GLU A 13 20.01 1.41 22.52
CA GLU A 13 20.21 2.75 23.12
C GLU A 13 19.91 2.84 24.62
N GLN A 14 18.90 2.13 25.14
CA GLN A 14 18.58 2.15 26.58
C GLN A 14 19.21 0.99 27.36
N GLN A 15 19.51 -0.13 26.71
CA GLN A 15 20.03 -1.33 27.37
C GLN A 15 21.56 -1.36 27.44
N ILE A 16 22.26 -0.91 26.40
CA ILE A 16 23.71 -0.82 26.37
C ILE A 16 24.25 -0.03 27.56
N PRO A 17 23.76 1.18 27.88
CA PRO A 17 24.32 1.95 29.00
C PRO A 17 24.11 1.25 30.34
N ILE A 18 22.90 0.70 30.60
CA ILE A 18 22.61 0.00 31.86
C ILE A 18 23.49 -1.25 32.00
N ALA A 19 23.63 -2.03 30.91
CA ALA A 19 24.44 -3.24 30.93
C ALA A 19 25.95 -2.93 31.06
N THR A 20 26.42 -1.89 30.39
CA THR A 20 27.80 -1.42 30.49
C THR A 20 28.10 -0.91 31.89
N ASP A 21 27.19 -0.15 32.49
CA ASP A 21 27.33 0.32 33.87
C ASP A 21 27.38 -0.84 34.87
N ALA A 22 26.53 -1.87 34.68
CA ALA A 22 26.59 -3.08 35.49
C ALA A 22 27.94 -3.80 35.35
N ARG A 23 28.48 -3.95 34.14
CA ARG A 23 29.80 -4.57 33.93
C ARG A 23 30.94 -3.75 34.55
N LYS A 24 30.92 -2.42 34.42
CA LYS A 24 31.88 -1.53 35.07
C LYS A 24 31.90 -1.68 36.60
N LEU A 25 30.74 -1.86 37.23
CA LEU A 25 30.68 -2.11 38.68
C LEU A 25 31.47 -3.37 39.06
N ILE A 26 31.38 -4.43 38.25
CA ILE A 26 32.15 -5.66 38.47
C ILE A 26 33.64 -5.46 38.23
N GLU A 27 34.04 -4.68 37.22
CA GLU A 27 35.45 -4.34 36.98
C GLU A 27 36.06 -3.56 38.14
N THR A 28 35.27 -2.73 38.83
CA THR A 28 35.70 -1.98 40.02
C THR A 28 35.59 -2.76 41.33
N LEU A 29 35.20 -4.04 41.28
CA LEU A 29 35.01 -4.84 42.48
C LEU A 29 36.35 -5.13 43.17
N ASP A 30 36.45 -4.77 44.45
CA ASP A 30 37.63 -5.05 45.25
C ASP A 30 37.73 -6.56 45.56
N MET A 31 38.60 -7.24 44.83
CA MET A 31 38.81 -8.68 44.95
C MET A 31 39.40 -9.08 46.31
N LYS A 32 40.17 -8.20 46.98
CA LYS A 32 40.72 -8.49 48.32
C LYS A 32 39.60 -8.44 49.36
N ALA A 33 38.80 -7.38 49.33
CA ALA A 33 37.61 -7.25 50.16
C ALA A 33 36.61 -8.40 49.93
N LEU A 34 36.44 -8.85 48.68
CA LEU A 34 35.61 -10.02 48.36
C LEU A 34 36.20 -11.33 48.91
N GLN A 35 37.52 -11.53 48.85
CA GLN A 35 38.18 -12.67 49.47
C GLN A 35 37.99 -12.69 50.99
N GLU A 36 38.10 -11.53 51.64
CA GLU A 36 37.87 -11.40 53.08
C GLU A 36 36.42 -11.72 53.45
N SER A 37 35.44 -11.34 52.61
CA SER A 37 34.04 -11.70 52.82
C SER A 37 33.79 -13.21 52.89
N ARG A 38 34.62 -14.02 52.21
CA ARG A 38 34.53 -15.50 52.24
C ARG A 38 35.02 -16.10 53.56
N LEU A 39 35.92 -15.40 54.26
CA LEU A 39 36.49 -15.87 55.52
C LEU A 39 35.53 -15.64 56.70
N VAL A 40 34.47 -14.85 56.49
CA VAL A 40 33.44 -14.57 57.48
C VAL A 40 32.57 -15.82 57.67
N THR A 41 32.66 -16.45 58.84
CA THR A 41 31.90 -17.66 59.19
C THR A 41 30.42 -17.39 59.46
N LYS A 42 30.07 -16.16 59.86
CA LYS A 42 28.69 -15.73 60.11
C LYS A 42 28.49 -14.31 59.56
N ALA A 43 27.93 -14.23 58.36
CA ALA A 43 27.63 -12.96 57.73
C ALA A 43 26.41 -12.32 58.39
N GLU A 44 26.35 -10.98 58.39
CA GLU A 44 25.14 -10.28 58.81
C GLU A 44 24.01 -10.51 57.79
N LYS A 45 22.76 -10.47 58.26
CA LYS A 45 21.57 -10.73 57.44
C LYS A 45 21.53 -9.96 56.10
N PRO A 46 21.84 -8.64 56.06
CA PRO A 46 21.88 -7.88 54.80
C PRO A 46 22.87 -8.46 53.77
N VAL A 47 24.01 -8.96 54.23
CA VAL A 47 25.04 -9.55 53.36
C VAL A 47 24.56 -10.89 52.82
N GLU A 48 23.96 -11.73 53.67
CA GLU A 48 23.38 -13.01 53.26
C GLU A 48 22.30 -12.82 52.20
N ASP A 49 21.42 -11.83 52.36
CA ASP A 49 20.33 -11.54 51.43
C ASP A 49 20.84 -11.08 50.06
N ILE A 50 21.91 -10.26 50.03
CA ILE A 50 22.58 -9.86 48.78
C ILE A 50 23.22 -11.07 48.10
N LEU A 51 23.99 -11.88 48.82
CA LEU A 51 24.67 -13.04 48.25
C LEU A 51 23.66 -14.10 47.76
N ALA A 52 22.59 -14.34 48.52
CA ALA A 52 21.51 -15.22 48.12
C ALA A 52 20.85 -14.73 46.83
N THR A 53 20.64 -13.43 46.71
CA THR A 53 20.11 -12.80 45.49
C THR A 53 21.02 -13.02 44.29
N ILE A 54 22.33 -12.84 44.45
CA ILE A 54 23.29 -13.07 43.36
C ILE A 54 23.30 -14.54 42.95
N ILE A 55 23.21 -15.46 43.91
CA ILE A 55 23.09 -16.90 43.63
C ILE A 55 21.80 -17.21 42.87
N MET A 56 20.69 -16.53 43.21
CA MET A 56 19.44 -16.67 42.46
C MET A 56 19.58 -16.19 41.02
N ILE A 57 20.31 -15.09 40.79
CA ILE A 57 20.56 -14.56 39.45
C ILE A 57 21.47 -15.51 38.65
N CYS A 58 22.59 -15.93 39.22
CA CYS A 58 23.62 -16.72 38.51
C CYS A 58 23.39 -18.24 38.56
N ALA A 59 22.37 -18.71 39.28
CA ALA A 59 21.94 -20.10 39.44
C ALA A 59 23.03 -21.10 39.94
N LYS A 60 24.21 -20.64 40.36
CA LYS A 60 25.31 -21.50 40.84
C LYS A 60 25.99 -20.91 42.07
N ARG A 61 26.21 -21.75 43.09
CA ARG A 61 26.99 -21.43 44.31
C ARG A 61 28.49 -21.44 44.00
N GLN A 62 28.99 -20.39 43.32
CA GLN A 62 30.38 -20.33 42.86
C GLN A 62 31.33 -19.44 43.66
N LEU A 63 30.94 -18.98 44.86
CA LEU A 63 31.86 -18.23 45.72
C LEU A 63 33.16 -19.00 46.08
N ALA A 64 33.25 -20.31 45.78
CA ALA A 64 34.46 -21.11 45.92
C ALA A 64 35.59 -20.69 44.95
N ASN A 65 35.26 -20.35 43.69
CA ASN A 65 36.20 -19.88 42.68
C ASN A 65 35.78 -18.46 42.27
N LEU A 66 36.49 -17.47 42.82
CA LEU A 66 36.13 -16.06 42.62
C LEU A 66 36.29 -15.64 41.15
N ASP A 67 37.31 -16.11 40.44
CA ASP A 67 37.52 -15.74 39.04
C ASP A 67 36.36 -16.21 38.16
N ARG A 68 35.95 -17.47 38.34
CA ARG A 68 34.78 -18.03 37.64
C ARG A 68 33.48 -17.34 38.06
N PHE A 69 33.36 -16.95 39.33
CA PHE A 69 32.23 -16.16 39.79
C PHE A 69 32.15 -14.79 39.08
N ILE A 70 33.28 -14.09 38.91
CA ILE A 70 33.36 -12.83 38.16
C ILE A 70 32.95 -13.02 36.70
N GLU A 71 33.43 -14.08 36.04
CA GLU A 71 33.03 -14.40 34.67
C GLU A 71 31.51 -14.66 34.56
N GLU A 72 30.92 -15.40 35.50
CA GLU A 72 29.49 -15.71 35.47
C GLU A 72 28.61 -14.48 35.73
N ILE A 73 28.99 -13.59 36.66
CA ILE A 73 28.24 -12.34 36.90
C ILE A 73 28.37 -11.34 35.73
N GLN A 74 29.45 -11.38 34.95
CA GLN A 74 29.57 -10.55 33.74
C GLN A 74 28.61 -10.97 32.62
N LEU A 75 28.13 -12.22 32.64
CA LEU A 75 27.22 -12.80 31.66
C LEU A 75 25.73 -12.70 32.06
N PHE A 76 25.38 -11.80 32.98
CA PHE A 76 24.01 -11.65 33.49
C PHE A 76 22.96 -11.32 32.42
N ASP A 77 23.38 -10.72 31.30
CA ASP A 77 22.55 -10.36 30.16
C ASP A 77 22.08 -11.59 29.37
N LYS A 78 22.84 -12.68 29.43
CA LYS A 78 22.46 -13.97 28.83
C LYS A 78 21.51 -14.78 29.70
N ILE A 79 21.28 -14.37 30.95
CA ILE A 79 20.43 -15.06 31.90
C ILE A 79 18.98 -14.65 31.69
N ASN A 80 18.10 -15.61 31.48
CA ASN A 80 16.67 -15.34 31.35
C ASN A 80 15.99 -15.30 32.73
N LEU A 81 15.87 -14.10 33.29
CA LEU A 81 15.05 -13.87 34.48
C LEU A 81 13.57 -13.71 34.10
N THR A 82 12.68 -14.38 34.84
CA THR A 82 11.23 -14.23 34.71
C THR A 82 10.77 -13.03 35.54
N GLU A 83 9.55 -12.53 35.28
CA GLU A 83 8.97 -11.44 36.09
C GLU A 83 8.83 -11.82 37.56
N GLU A 84 8.55 -13.10 37.84
CA GLU A 84 8.45 -13.63 39.21
C GLU A 84 9.80 -13.56 39.92
N HIS A 85 10.89 -13.94 39.25
CA HIS A 85 12.24 -13.80 39.80
C HIS A 85 12.57 -12.34 40.09
N ILE A 86 12.27 -11.42 39.17
CA ILE A 86 12.53 -9.98 39.36
C ILE A 86 11.72 -9.45 40.55
N LYS A 87 10.44 -9.79 40.67
CA LYS A 87 9.59 -9.36 41.80
C LYS A 87 10.11 -9.87 43.13
N LEU A 88 10.46 -11.15 43.19
CA LEU A 88 11.01 -11.76 44.41
C LEU A 88 12.33 -11.10 44.80
N ILE A 89 13.25 -10.93 43.84
CA ILE A 89 14.55 -10.32 44.10
C ILE A 89 14.41 -8.84 44.50
N SER A 90 13.55 -8.07 43.84
CA SER A 90 13.30 -6.66 44.21
C SER A 90 12.79 -6.58 45.66
N GLY A 91 11.85 -7.45 46.03
CA GLY A 91 11.33 -7.51 47.39
C GLY A 91 12.39 -7.79 48.45
N ILE A 92 13.41 -8.59 48.14
CA ILE A 92 14.56 -8.80 49.03
C ILE A 92 15.41 -7.53 49.08
N ILE A 93 15.85 -7.03 47.91
CA ILE A 93 16.81 -5.93 47.78
C ILE A 93 16.30 -4.59 48.32
N ASP A 94 15.00 -4.32 48.20
CA ASP A 94 14.38 -3.09 48.71
C ASP A 94 14.33 -3.08 50.25
N ASN A 95 14.34 -4.25 50.89
CA ASN A 95 14.37 -4.39 52.35
C ASN A 95 15.80 -4.37 52.93
N VAL A 96 16.84 -4.45 52.10
CA VAL A 96 18.24 -4.42 52.56
C VAL A 96 18.64 -2.99 52.93
N GLN A 97 18.80 -2.73 54.22
CA GLN A 97 19.32 -1.46 54.75
C GLN A 97 20.82 -1.54 55.01
N LEU A 98 21.63 -1.03 54.06
CA LEU A 98 23.10 -1.02 54.20
C LEU A 98 23.62 0.20 54.99
N GLU A 99 22.98 1.36 54.86
CA GLU A 99 23.52 2.66 55.33
C GLU A 99 23.64 2.77 56.86
N ASN A 100 22.83 2.05 57.62
CA ASN A 100 22.76 2.14 59.09
C ASN A 100 23.40 0.95 59.84
N SER A 101 24.14 0.10 59.13
CA SER A 101 24.64 -1.16 59.68
C SER A 101 26.06 -1.06 60.24
N SER A 102 26.40 -1.92 61.21
CA SER A 102 27.77 -2.13 61.70
C SER A 102 28.75 -2.54 60.59
N LEU A 103 28.23 -2.95 59.43
CA LEU A 103 28.99 -3.32 58.25
C LEU A 103 29.83 -2.18 57.69
N ASN A 104 29.49 -0.90 57.91
CA ASN A 104 30.28 0.22 57.39
C ASN A 104 31.74 0.22 57.89
N GLN A 105 32.05 -0.54 58.95
CA GLN A 105 33.39 -0.65 59.53
C GLN A 105 34.14 -1.93 59.09
N THR A 106 33.50 -2.84 58.34
CA THR A 106 34.15 -4.08 57.92
C THR A 106 34.96 -3.89 56.64
N SER A 107 36.10 -4.56 56.56
CA SER A 107 37.02 -4.45 55.42
C SER A 107 36.40 -4.94 54.10
N TYR A 108 35.39 -5.81 54.17
CA TYR A 108 34.65 -6.34 53.02
C TYR A 108 33.42 -5.52 52.61
N TYR A 109 33.09 -4.43 53.32
CA TYR A 109 31.89 -3.63 53.06
C TYR A 109 31.81 -3.10 51.63
N ASN A 110 32.92 -2.58 51.11
CA ASN A 110 32.98 -2.01 49.77
C ASN A 110 32.64 -3.04 48.68
N ALA A 111 33.10 -4.28 48.83
CA ALA A 111 32.78 -5.35 47.89
C ALA A 111 31.28 -5.68 47.90
N ILE A 112 30.68 -5.81 49.09
CA ILE A 112 29.24 -6.07 49.23
C ILE A 112 28.40 -4.91 48.70
N LEU A 113 28.83 -3.66 48.94
CA LEU A 113 28.15 -2.47 48.43
C LEU A 113 28.19 -2.42 46.88
N THR A 114 29.32 -2.76 46.29
CA THR A 114 29.46 -2.85 44.83
C THR A 114 28.55 -3.95 44.27
N LEU A 115 28.52 -5.12 44.90
CA LEU A 115 27.62 -6.21 44.52
C LEU A 115 26.14 -5.84 44.66
N TYR A 116 25.75 -5.12 45.73
CA TYR A 116 24.41 -4.59 45.90
C TYR A 116 24.00 -3.64 44.77
N LYS A 117 24.88 -2.68 44.45
CA LYS A 117 24.67 -1.75 43.33
C LYS A 117 24.55 -2.50 42.00
N TRP A 118 25.38 -3.53 41.81
CA TRP A 118 25.32 -4.39 40.63
C TRP A 118 23.97 -5.09 40.52
N VAL A 119 23.48 -5.73 41.59
CA VAL A 119 22.16 -6.39 41.59
C VAL A 119 21.05 -5.40 41.19
N LYS A 120 21.06 -4.19 41.75
CA LYS A 120 20.08 -3.14 41.38
C LYS A 120 20.11 -2.81 39.88
N ARG A 121 21.30 -2.70 39.29
CA ARG A 121 21.46 -2.45 37.85
C ARG A 121 20.99 -3.63 36.99
N VAL A 122 21.28 -4.85 37.42
CA VAL A 122 20.81 -6.08 36.74
C VAL A 122 19.28 -6.17 36.75
N LEU A 123 18.64 -5.87 37.88
CA LEU A 123 17.17 -5.83 37.95
C LEU A 123 16.58 -4.75 37.07
N GLN A 124 17.20 -3.55 37.04
CA GLN A 124 16.78 -2.48 36.15
C GLN A 124 16.87 -2.90 34.68
N TYR A 125 17.99 -3.52 34.28
CA TYR A 125 18.20 -4.06 32.95
C TYR A 125 17.10 -5.05 32.56
N HIS A 126 16.89 -6.08 33.40
CA HIS A 126 15.91 -7.13 33.12
C HIS A 126 14.47 -6.60 33.13
N THR A 127 14.16 -5.62 33.97
CA THR A 127 12.85 -4.95 33.97
C THR A 127 12.58 -4.23 32.65
N VAL A 128 13.58 -3.50 32.13
CA VAL A 128 13.47 -2.82 30.83
C VAL A 128 13.39 -3.85 29.69
N LEU A 129 14.17 -4.93 29.77
CA LEU A 129 14.15 -6.02 28.80
C LEU A 129 12.77 -6.66 28.67
N LEU A 130 12.14 -7.02 29.79
CA LEU A 130 10.83 -7.65 29.79
C LEU A 130 9.72 -6.69 29.37
N LYS A 131 9.68 -5.47 29.92
CA LYS A 131 8.55 -4.55 29.71
C LYS A 131 8.57 -3.83 28.37
N LYS A 132 9.76 -3.56 27.82
CA LYS A 132 9.89 -2.74 26.60
C LYS A 132 10.46 -3.52 25.44
N VAL A 133 11.61 -4.18 25.64
CA VAL A 133 12.39 -4.72 24.51
C VAL A 133 11.82 -6.02 23.96
N ARG A 134 11.37 -6.94 24.80
CA ARG A 134 10.74 -8.20 24.35
C ARG A 134 9.46 -7.96 23.54
N PRO A 135 8.50 -7.12 23.99
CA PRO A 135 7.30 -6.82 23.20
C PRO A 135 7.62 -6.18 21.85
N ILE A 136 8.63 -5.31 21.79
CA ILE A 136 9.07 -4.69 20.53
C ILE A 136 9.65 -5.75 19.58
N HIS A 137 10.51 -6.64 20.07
CA HIS A 137 11.05 -7.73 19.25
C HIS A 137 9.95 -8.66 18.72
N GLN A 138 8.95 -8.95 19.54
CA GLN A 138 7.82 -9.77 19.11
C GLN A 138 7.04 -9.09 17.99
N LYS A 139 6.64 -7.83 18.17
CA LYS A 139 5.94 -7.06 17.12
C LYS A 139 6.75 -6.95 15.84
N TYR A 140 8.07 -6.80 15.98
CA TYR A 140 8.95 -6.73 14.83
C TYR A 140 9.00 -8.06 14.08
N LYS A 141 9.08 -9.18 14.80
CA LYS A 141 9.04 -10.51 14.20
C LYS A 141 7.73 -10.74 13.44
N GLU A 142 6.61 -10.30 14.00
CA GLU A 142 5.29 -10.32 13.32
C GLU A 142 5.32 -9.47 12.03
N ILE A 143 5.86 -8.25 12.08
CA ILE A 143 6.01 -7.38 10.90
C ILE A 143 6.96 -7.98 9.85
N GLU A 144 8.04 -8.64 10.27
CA GLU A 144 8.98 -9.30 9.38
C GLU A 144 8.33 -10.48 8.64
N GLU A 145 7.52 -11.27 9.34
CA GLU A 145 6.70 -12.34 8.76
C GLU A 145 5.68 -11.76 7.76
N ASP A 146 4.99 -10.66 8.10
CA ASP A 146 4.04 -9.97 7.21
C ASP A 146 4.71 -9.41 5.95
N ILE A 147 5.89 -8.79 6.07
CA ILE A 147 6.66 -8.26 4.93
C ILE A 147 7.03 -9.40 3.99
N LEU A 148 7.50 -10.52 4.53
CA LEU A 148 7.89 -11.68 3.74
C LEU A 148 6.69 -12.27 2.97
N GLU A 149 5.50 -12.28 3.57
CA GLU A 149 4.27 -12.68 2.88
C GLU A 149 3.89 -11.70 1.76
N GLN A 150 3.98 -10.39 2.01
CA GLN A 150 3.69 -9.38 0.98
C GLN A 150 4.68 -9.44 -0.18
N ASP A 151 5.97 -9.65 0.09
CA ASP A 151 6.99 -9.79 -0.95
C ASP A 151 6.70 -11.00 -1.86
N GLN A 152 6.29 -12.14 -1.28
CA GLN A 152 5.84 -13.30 -2.06
C GLN A 152 4.65 -12.96 -2.96
N LYS A 153 3.68 -12.19 -2.45
CA LYS A 153 2.51 -11.76 -3.22
C LYS A 153 2.89 -10.82 -4.36
N ILE A 154 3.82 -9.89 -4.13
CA ILE A 154 4.34 -8.98 -5.17
C ILE A 154 4.99 -9.79 -6.30
N ILE A 155 5.81 -10.79 -5.97
CA ILE A 155 6.46 -11.66 -6.97
C ILE A 155 5.40 -12.38 -7.83
N LEU A 156 4.34 -12.91 -7.21
CA LEU A 156 3.26 -13.56 -7.94
C LEU A 156 2.51 -12.60 -8.88
N LEU A 157 2.23 -11.38 -8.41
CA LEU A 157 1.55 -10.37 -9.21
C LEU A 157 2.43 -9.88 -10.37
N ASP A 158 3.73 -9.70 -10.15
CA ASP A 158 4.69 -9.33 -11.20
C ASP A 158 4.75 -10.40 -12.29
N ASN A 159 4.87 -11.68 -11.91
CA ASN A 159 4.84 -12.79 -12.86
C ASN A 159 3.55 -12.80 -13.70
N LYS A 160 2.39 -12.56 -13.07
CA LYS A 160 1.11 -12.47 -13.79
C LYS A 160 1.07 -11.28 -14.75
N SER A 161 1.59 -10.13 -14.32
CA SER A 161 1.69 -8.93 -15.16
C SER A 161 2.56 -9.18 -16.39
N GLN A 162 3.71 -9.84 -16.22
CA GLN A 162 4.59 -10.21 -17.33
C GLN A 162 3.92 -11.17 -18.32
N ILE A 163 3.19 -12.18 -17.83
CA ILE A 163 2.45 -13.11 -18.69
C ILE A 163 1.39 -12.36 -19.52
N LEU A 164 0.59 -11.51 -18.88
CA LEU A 164 -0.45 -10.74 -19.57
C LEU A 164 0.14 -9.78 -20.60
N SER A 165 1.29 -9.17 -20.29
CA SER A 165 1.99 -8.26 -21.21
C SER A 165 2.45 -9.00 -22.47
N ARG A 166 2.98 -10.21 -22.33
CA ARG A 166 3.37 -11.06 -23.48
C ARG A 166 2.17 -11.50 -24.32
N GLU A 167 1.05 -11.85 -23.68
CA GLU A 167 -0.18 -12.22 -24.40
C GLU A 167 -0.76 -11.04 -25.18
N LEU A 168 -0.75 -9.82 -24.61
CA LEU A 168 -1.16 -8.61 -25.32
C LEU A 168 -0.28 -8.34 -26.54
N GLU A 169 1.05 -8.45 -26.39
CA GLU A 169 1.99 -8.30 -27.50
C GLU A 169 1.73 -9.34 -28.61
N ARG A 170 1.49 -10.60 -28.21
CA ARG A 170 1.15 -11.68 -29.14
C ARG A 170 -0.15 -11.38 -29.90
N ILE A 171 -1.20 -10.93 -29.21
CA ILE A 171 -2.48 -10.58 -29.83
C ILE A 171 -2.32 -9.38 -30.77
N SER A 172 -1.57 -8.34 -30.36
CA SER A 172 -1.29 -7.17 -31.21
C SER A 172 -0.63 -7.61 -32.52
N LYS A 173 0.39 -8.46 -32.45
CA LYS A 173 1.09 -8.96 -33.63
C LYS A 173 0.21 -9.81 -34.54
N ILE A 174 -0.65 -10.67 -33.97
CA ILE A 174 -1.63 -11.45 -34.74
C ILE A 174 -2.61 -10.52 -35.45
N PHE A 175 -3.10 -9.49 -34.75
CA PHE A 175 -4.02 -8.51 -35.31
C PHE A 175 -3.37 -7.73 -36.46
N GLU A 176 -2.16 -7.20 -36.26
CA GLU A 176 -1.38 -6.50 -37.31
C GLU A 176 -1.19 -7.40 -38.54
N THR A 177 -0.76 -8.64 -38.34
CA THR A 177 -0.56 -9.60 -39.45
C THR A 177 -1.88 -9.91 -40.16
N SER A 178 -2.99 -10.05 -39.41
CA SER A 178 -4.30 -10.30 -39.99
C SER A 178 -4.80 -9.10 -40.81
N VAL A 179 -4.54 -7.87 -40.34
CA VAL A 179 -4.84 -6.65 -41.08
C VAL A 179 -4.00 -6.59 -42.36
N GLU A 180 -2.69 -6.81 -42.29
CA GLU A 180 -1.81 -6.90 -43.47
C GLU A 180 -2.28 -7.95 -44.49
N HIS A 181 -2.71 -9.12 -44.01
CA HIS A 181 -3.24 -10.16 -44.89
C HIS A 181 -4.56 -9.77 -45.56
N GLN A 182 -5.48 -9.10 -44.84
CA GLN A 182 -6.69 -8.56 -45.45
C GLN A 182 -6.38 -7.45 -46.48
N LEU A 183 -5.34 -6.64 -46.21
CA LEU A 183 -4.87 -5.60 -47.13
C LEU A 183 -4.30 -6.19 -48.42
N THR A 184 -3.57 -7.30 -48.36
CA THR A 184 -3.01 -7.95 -49.57
C THR A 184 -4.07 -8.64 -50.43
N LEU A 185 -5.19 -9.10 -49.84
CA LEU A 185 -6.24 -9.81 -50.57
C LEU A 185 -7.27 -8.91 -51.27
N ASN A 186 -7.50 -7.69 -50.80
CA ASN A 186 -8.70 -6.93 -51.19
C ASN A 186 -8.54 -5.83 -52.24
N GLY A 187 -7.34 -5.50 -52.74
CA GLY A 187 -7.15 -4.61 -53.91
C GLY A 187 -7.81 -3.22 -53.89
N THR A 188 -8.50 -2.84 -52.81
CA THR A 188 -9.33 -1.63 -52.63
C THR A 188 -8.63 -0.64 -51.69
N ASN A 189 -7.30 -0.65 -51.72
CA ASN A 189 -6.45 -0.13 -50.64
C ASN A 189 -6.21 1.38 -50.65
N GLN A 190 -6.53 2.11 -51.71
CA GLN A 190 -6.17 3.54 -51.74
C GLN A 190 -6.98 4.36 -50.72
N ILE A 191 -8.27 4.07 -50.59
CA ILE A 191 -9.19 4.77 -49.69
C ILE A 191 -8.89 4.42 -48.21
N TYR A 192 -8.51 3.16 -47.95
CA TYR A 192 -8.17 2.71 -46.58
C TYR A 192 -6.93 3.43 -46.03
N TYR A 193 -5.86 3.52 -46.81
CA TYR A 193 -4.64 4.24 -46.40
C TYR A 193 -4.83 5.75 -46.33
N GLU A 194 -5.68 6.31 -47.20
CA GLU A 194 -6.08 7.71 -47.09
C GLU A 194 -6.79 7.97 -45.75
N TRP A 195 -7.69 7.10 -45.31
CA TRP A 195 -8.38 7.28 -44.03
C TRP A 195 -7.45 7.12 -42.83
N LEU A 196 -6.56 6.12 -42.85
CA LEU A 196 -5.58 5.91 -41.79
C LEU A 196 -4.60 7.08 -41.65
N SER A 197 -4.08 7.59 -42.78
CA SER A 197 -3.20 8.77 -42.77
C SER A 197 -3.90 10.05 -42.30
N ASN A 198 -5.24 10.08 -42.34
CA ASN A 198 -6.06 11.15 -41.81
C ASN A 198 -6.56 10.91 -40.38
N GLY A 199 -6.03 9.89 -39.69
CA GLY A 199 -6.29 9.63 -38.28
C GLY A 199 -7.61 8.90 -38.00
N VAL A 200 -8.26 8.34 -39.02
CA VAL A 200 -9.49 7.56 -38.85
C VAL A 200 -9.15 6.19 -38.27
N LEU A 201 -9.83 5.80 -37.19
CA LEU A 201 -9.66 4.51 -36.54
C LEU A 201 -10.37 3.39 -37.32
N PRO A 202 -9.87 2.14 -37.31
CA PRO A 202 -10.48 1.03 -38.06
C PRO A 202 -11.98 0.79 -37.76
N LEU A 203 -12.42 1.05 -36.52
CA LEU A 203 -13.83 0.94 -36.15
C LEU A 203 -14.71 2.00 -36.84
N GLU A 204 -14.18 3.21 -37.00
CA GLU A 204 -14.84 4.33 -37.67
C GLU A 204 -14.91 4.10 -39.17
N MET A 205 -13.87 3.51 -39.77
CA MET A 205 -13.85 3.14 -41.19
C MET A 205 -15.00 2.22 -41.59
N LYS A 206 -15.39 1.30 -40.69
CA LYS A 206 -16.53 0.41 -40.92
C LYS A 206 -17.83 1.22 -40.99
N ASN A 207 -18.01 2.20 -40.11
CA ASN A 207 -19.16 3.09 -40.09
C ASN A 207 -19.18 3.99 -41.34
N TYR A 208 -18.03 4.56 -41.73
CA TYR A 208 -17.89 5.35 -42.96
C TYR A 208 -18.18 4.54 -44.23
N THR A 209 -17.74 3.28 -44.27
CA THR A 209 -18.02 2.40 -45.40
C THR A 209 -19.51 2.11 -45.54
N ILE A 210 -20.23 1.95 -44.42
CA ILE A 210 -21.69 1.78 -44.44
C ILE A 210 -22.33 3.03 -45.03
N ILE A 211 -21.94 4.22 -44.57
CA ILE A 211 -22.48 5.50 -45.08
C ILE A 211 -22.32 5.63 -46.59
N ILE A 212 -21.11 5.35 -47.11
CA ILE A 212 -20.82 5.47 -48.54
C ILE A 212 -21.63 4.47 -49.37
N LYS A 213 -21.88 3.27 -48.84
CA LYS A 213 -22.63 2.21 -49.52
C LYS A 213 -24.14 2.37 -49.39
N SER A 214 -24.61 3.15 -48.43
CA SER A 214 -26.01 3.43 -48.15
C SER A 214 -26.62 4.43 -49.15
N ILE A 215 -26.49 4.15 -50.45
CA ILE A 215 -27.03 4.98 -51.54
C ILE A 215 -28.56 4.84 -51.62
N GLU A 216 -29.11 3.69 -51.21
CA GLU A 216 -30.55 3.41 -51.25
C GLU A 216 -31.34 3.89 -50.02
N TYR A 217 -30.68 4.06 -48.86
CA TYR A 217 -31.34 4.48 -47.62
C TYR A 217 -30.41 5.41 -46.83
N SER A 218 -30.88 6.62 -46.52
CA SER A 218 -30.10 7.55 -45.70
C SER A 218 -29.83 6.96 -44.31
N PRO A 219 -28.56 6.69 -43.94
CA PRO A 219 -28.24 6.10 -42.65
C PRO A 219 -28.46 7.13 -41.54
N LEU A 220 -29.07 6.70 -40.44
CA LEU A 220 -29.12 7.51 -39.22
C LEU A 220 -27.74 7.45 -38.54
N LEU A 221 -27.11 8.62 -38.37
CA LEU A 221 -25.81 8.74 -37.72
C LEU A 221 -25.96 9.38 -36.34
N ILE A 222 -25.39 8.72 -35.34
CA ILE A 222 -25.28 9.24 -33.98
C ILE A 222 -23.81 9.62 -33.77
N ASP A 223 -23.50 10.91 -33.92
CA ASP A 223 -22.16 11.45 -33.74
C ASP A 223 -22.11 12.36 -32.51
N LEU A 224 -21.81 11.76 -31.36
CA LEU A 224 -21.78 12.48 -30.07
C LEU A 224 -20.63 13.48 -29.96
N PHE A 225 -19.59 13.34 -30.79
CA PHE A 225 -18.34 14.12 -30.68
C PHE A 225 -18.06 15.00 -31.91
N GLY A 226 -18.96 15.02 -32.90
CA GLY A 226 -18.84 15.84 -34.10
C GLY A 226 -17.72 15.39 -35.07
N GLN A 227 -17.10 14.24 -34.84
CA GLN A 227 -15.95 13.76 -35.62
C GLN A 227 -16.38 13.29 -37.01
N TYR A 228 -17.57 12.72 -37.14
CA TYR A 228 -18.13 12.27 -38.42
C TYR A 228 -18.50 13.45 -39.30
N ASN A 229 -19.11 14.50 -38.72
CA ASN A 229 -19.47 15.71 -39.45
C ASN A 229 -18.22 16.40 -40.03
N HIS A 230 -17.17 16.55 -39.21
CA HIS A 230 -15.91 17.14 -39.65
C HIS A 230 -15.27 16.33 -40.80
N TRP A 231 -15.29 15.01 -40.70
CA TRP A 231 -14.79 14.12 -41.75
C TRP A 231 -15.61 14.25 -43.04
N MET A 232 -16.94 14.22 -42.96
CA MET A 232 -17.83 14.35 -44.13
C MET A 232 -17.67 15.69 -44.85
N GLU A 233 -17.55 16.80 -44.11
CA GLU A 233 -17.29 18.14 -44.68
C GLU A 233 -15.96 18.17 -45.45
N LYS A 234 -14.91 17.58 -44.87
CA LYS A 234 -13.57 17.55 -45.47
C LYS A 234 -13.54 16.79 -46.79
N TYR A 235 -14.23 15.64 -46.89
CA TYR A 235 -14.13 14.75 -48.05
C TYR A 235 -15.20 14.98 -49.12
N TYR A 236 -16.43 15.30 -48.72
CA TYR A 236 -17.58 15.31 -49.63
C TYR A 236 -18.08 16.72 -49.98
N LYS A 237 -17.46 17.79 -49.46
CA LYS A 237 -17.87 19.20 -49.68
C LYS A 237 -19.38 19.38 -49.57
N LEU A 238 -20.00 18.71 -48.59
CA LEU A 238 -21.45 18.69 -48.46
C LEU A 238 -21.94 20.12 -48.20
N GLN A 239 -23.01 20.51 -48.89
CA GLN A 239 -23.74 21.71 -48.51
C GLN A 239 -24.40 21.45 -47.16
N LYS A 240 -23.96 22.18 -46.14
CA LYS A 240 -24.56 22.14 -44.82
C LYS A 240 -25.95 22.80 -44.90
N ILE A 241 -26.99 22.03 -44.63
CA ILE A 241 -28.32 22.57 -44.40
C ILE A 241 -28.45 22.75 -42.89
N ASP A 242 -28.17 23.96 -42.40
CA ASP A 242 -28.38 24.29 -40.99
C ASP A 242 -29.88 24.40 -40.71
N LEU A 243 -30.41 23.38 -40.06
CA LEU A 243 -31.77 23.34 -39.53
C LEU A 243 -31.75 23.88 -38.10
N ASP A 244 -31.58 25.20 -37.94
CA ASP A 244 -31.80 25.86 -36.66
C ASP A 244 -33.29 25.80 -36.25
N ASP A 245 -33.59 25.92 -34.96
CA ASP A 245 -34.95 25.76 -34.40
C ASP A 245 -36.01 26.72 -35.00
N GLN A 246 -35.59 27.78 -35.69
CA GLN A 246 -36.49 28.70 -36.41
C GLN A 246 -36.80 28.29 -37.86
N THR A 247 -36.02 27.39 -38.49
CA THR A 247 -36.26 26.97 -39.88
C THR A 247 -37.28 25.83 -40.03
N SER A 248 -37.70 25.16 -38.94
CA SER A 248 -38.79 24.17 -39.00
C SER A 248 -40.17 24.76 -39.29
N LYS A 249 -40.33 26.10 -39.16
CA LYS A 249 -41.57 26.82 -39.44
C LYS A 249 -41.59 27.51 -40.81
N ASP A 250 -40.46 27.54 -41.53
CA ASP A 250 -40.38 28.24 -42.80
C ASP A 250 -40.79 27.32 -43.96
N GLN A 251 -42.05 27.40 -44.36
CA GLN A 251 -42.64 26.58 -45.44
C GLN A 251 -41.89 26.73 -46.77
N ASN A 252 -41.18 27.84 -46.99
CA ASN A 252 -40.40 28.07 -48.22
C ASN A 252 -39.12 27.23 -48.26
N LEU A 253 -38.53 26.89 -47.11
CA LEU A 253 -37.28 26.12 -47.05
C LEU A 253 -37.55 24.64 -47.37
N MET A 254 -38.69 24.09 -46.91
CA MET A 254 -39.16 22.75 -47.30
C MET A 254 -39.53 22.67 -48.77
N LYS A 255 -40.14 23.72 -49.33
CA LYS A 255 -40.47 23.78 -50.76
C LYS A 255 -39.21 23.81 -51.62
N ASN A 256 -38.20 24.59 -51.20
CA ASN A 256 -36.89 24.63 -51.85
C ASN A 256 -36.12 23.31 -51.71
N LEU A 257 -36.19 22.62 -50.56
CA LEU A 257 -35.59 21.29 -50.39
C LEU A 257 -36.24 20.25 -51.30
N ILE A 258 -37.56 20.27 -51.46
CA ILE A 258 -38.27 19.36 -52.37
C ILE A 258 -37.91 19.66 -53.83
N GLU A 259 -37.89 20.94 -54.23
CA GLU A 259 -37.56 21.37 -55.59
C GLU A 259 -36.08 21.16 -55.98
N LEU A 260 -35.14 21.30 -55.03
CA LEU A 260 -33.71 21.10 -55.28
C LEU A 260 -33.29 19.62 -55.23
N THR A 261 -33.98 18.78 -54.45
CA THR A 261 -33.54 17.40 -54.19
C THR A 261 -34.24 16.35 -55.08
N PHE A 262 -35.44 16.65 -55.61
CA PHE A 262 -36.20 15.70 -56.43
C PHE A 262 -36.74 16.34 -57.72
N PRO A 263 -35.96 16.38 -58.82
CA PRO A 263 -36.41 16.97 -60.09
C PRO A 263 -37.46 16.13 -60.84
N ILE A 264 -37.91 14.99 -60.31
CA ILE A 264 -38.88 14.10 -60.97
C ILE A 264 -40.19 14.12 -60.18
N HIS A 265 -41.20 14.81 -60.74
CA HIS A 265 -42.58 14.82 -60.28
C HIS A 265 -43.16 13.40 -60.24
N SER A 266 -43.07 12.72 -59.11
CA SER A 266 -43.90 11.55 -58.79
C SER A 266 -45.07 11.99 -57.90
N PRO A 267 -46.31 11.96 -58.40
CA PRO A 267 -47.52 12.32 -57.64
C PRO A 267 -47.71 11.49 -56.36
N LEU A 268 -47.07 10.31 -56.30
CA LEU A 268 -47.15 9.40 -55.16
C LEU A 268 -46.36 9.93 -53.95
N VAL A 269 -45.22 10.57 -54.19
CA VAL A 269 -44.33 11.11 -53.14
C VAL A 269 -44.93 12.36 -52.52
N THR A 270 -45.54 13.22 -53.36
CA THR A 270 -46.25 14.42 -52.89
C THR A 270 -47.45 14.04 -52.01
N LYS A 271 -48.22 13.01 -52.41
CA LYS A 271 -49.37 12.54 -51.64
C LYS A 271 -48.98 11.91 -50.30
N LEU A 272 -47.90 11.14 -50.26
CA LEU A 272 -47.37 10.55 -49.03
C LEU A 272 -46.84 11.63 -48.07
N LEU A 273 -46.19 12.66 -48.59
CA LEU A 273 -45.70 13.79 -47.78
C LEU A 273 -46.86 14.63 -47.22
N ASP A 274 -47.91 14.87 -48.01
CA ASP A 274 -49.12 15.58 -47.54
C ASP A 274 -49.86 14.80 -46.43
N GLU A 275 -49.97 13.47 -46.56
CA GLU A 275 -50.56 12.61 -45.52
C GLU A 275 -49.72 12.61 -44.23
N LEU A 276 -48.39 12.56 -44.36
CA LEU A 276 -47.46 12.66 -43.22
C LEU A 276 -47.56 14.02 -42.53
N PHE A 277 -47.76 15.09 -43.30
CA PHE A 277 -47.91 16.44 -42.79
C PHE A 277 -49.23 16.61 -41.99
N GLN A 278 -50.34 16.03 -42.47
CA GLN A 278 -51.60 16.02 -41.72
C GLN A 278 -51.51 15.20 -40.42
N GLN A 279 -50.77 14.09 -40.43
CA GLN A 279 -50.55 13.29 -39.22
C GLN A 279 -49.67 14.00 -38.18
N ILE A 280 -48.66 14.76 -38.62
CA ILE A 280 -47.81 15.53 -37.71
C ILE A 280 -48.59 16.71 -37.14
N SER A 281 -49.34 17.46 -37.97
CA SER A 281 -50.10 18.64 -37.54
C SER A 281 -51.26 18.30 -36.58
N SER A 282 -51.90 17.13 -36.76
CA SER A 282 -52.91 16.63 -35.82
C SER A 282 -52.32 16.17 -34.49
N LYS A 283 -51.10 15.59 -34.49
CA LYS A 283 -50.40 15.17 -33.26
C LYS A 283 -49.79 16.32 -32.45
N THR A 284 -49.34 17.40 -33.09
CA THR A 284 -48.83 18.58 -32.38
C THR A 284 -49.94 19.43 -31.77
N SER A 285 -51.14 19.45 -32.37
CA SER A 285 -52.31 20.14 -31.81
C SER A 285 -52.86 19.48 -30.53
N LEU A 286 -52.70 18.16 -30.39
CA LEU A 286 -53.14 17.41 -29.20
C LEU A 286 -52.19 17.56 -27.99
N LYS A 287 -50.90 17.87 -28.19
CA LYS A 287 -49.92 17.98 -27.09
C LYS A 287 -49.84 19.36 -26.43
N LEU A 288 -50.46 20.39 -27.00
CA LEU A 288 -50.43 21.76 -26.47
C LEU A 288 -51.48 22.05 -25.39
N ASN A 289 -52.48 21.17 -25.20
CA ASN A 289 -53.54 21.35 -24.19
C ASN A 289 -53.33 20.57 -22.88
N GLU A 290 -52.28 19.75 -22.75
CA GLU A 290 -52.08 18.85 -21.58
C GLU A 290 -50.98 19.29 -20.61
N TYR A 291 -50.34 20.45 -20.80
CA TYR A 291 -49.36 21.00 -19.86
C TYR A 291 -49.84 22.33 -19.27
N GLN A 292 -50.86 22.29 -18.41
CA GLN A 292 -51.01 23.30 -17.37
C GLN A 292 -50.15 22.87 -16.17
N PHE A 293 -49.07 23.62 -15.94
CA PHE A 293 -48.23 23.48 -14.75
C PHE A 293 -49.04 23.89 -13.50
N GLU A 294 -49.33 22.94 -12.62
CA GLU A 294 -49.57 23.24 -11.20
C GLU A 294 -48.22 23.21 -10.47
N ILE A 295 -47.84 24.36 -9.90
CA ILE A 295 -46.68 24.53 -9.03
C ILE A 295 -47.13 24.20 -7.60
N PRO A 296 -46.39 23.33 -6.89
CA PRO A 296 -45.67 23.79 -5.69
C PRO A 296 -44.15 23.73 -5.88
#